data_AF-A0A7R9ENT8-F1
#
_entry.id   AF-A0A7R9ENT8-F1
#
_cell.length_a   1.000
_cell.length_b   1.000
_cell.length_c   1.000
_cell.angle_alpha   90.00
_cell.angle_beta   90.00
_cell.angle_gamma   90.00
#
_symmetry.space_group_name_H-M   'P 1'
#
loop_
_entity.id
_entity.type
_entity.pdbx_description
1 polymer ?
#
loop_
_entity_poly.entity_id
_entity_poly.type
_entity_poly.pdbx_seq_one_letter_code
_entity_poly.pdbx_strand_id
1 'polypeptide(L)'
;MYDFYVSFPGNMWAQNWVNLFDIMQPYPEGTLVDVTAALIQQNYTVLRMFETSDAFYQSLGLPTNSMSYDETRAMLVRPPDGREVVCHASAWDFCDSADFRIKMCTKINMEDFVTIHHEMGHIQYYIQYKDQPDTLRSGANPGFHEAIGDTIALSVATPQHLEKIGLLENYEDTPENSINALMQMALEKIAFLPFGLLIDKWRWDVFSGAVNETQWNDHWWYYRSDKQLLPLSYK
;
A
#
# COMPACT_ATOMS: atom_id res chain seq x y z
N MET A 1 1.64 35.72 -0.37
CA MET A 1 1.31 34.32 -0.67
C MET A 1 2.44 33.53 -0.04
N TYR A 2 2.20 32.99 1.16
CA TYR A 2 3.22 32.23 1.87
C TYR A 2 3.17 30.80 1.34
N ASP A 3 4.31 30.37 0.84
CA ASP A 3 4.51 29.07 0.24
C ASP A 3 4.85 28.10 1.38
N PHE A 4 3.81 27.49 1.94
CA PHE A 4 3.98 26.50 2.98
C PHE A 4 4.50 25.20 2.35
N TYR A 5 5.72 24.79 2.72
CA TYR A 5 6.28 23.52 2.28
C TYR A 5 6.68 22.68 3.49
N VAL A 6 6.32 21.40 3.46
CA VAL A 6 6.99 20.40 4.29
C VAL A 6 7.80 19.55 3.32
N SER A 7 9.14 19.72 3.31
CA SER A 7 10.01 18.72 2.72
C SER A 7 10.24 17.62 3.75
N PHE A 8 9.35 16.64 3.78
CA PHE A 8 9.60 15.43 4.56
C PHE A 8 10.43 14.47 3.70
N PRO A 9 11.66 14.11 4.11
CA PRO A 9 12.44 13.16 3.34
C PRO A 9 11.65 11.85 3.25
N GLY A 10 11.52 11.30 2.05
CA GLY A 10 10.96 9.96 1.86
C GLY A 10 9.47 9.87 1.54
N ASN A 11 8.64 10.91 1.70
CA ASN A 11 7.25 10.88 1.19
C ASN A 11 6.71 12.29 0.95
N MET A 12 6.19 12.54 -0.27
CA MET A 12 5.73 13.87 -0.69
C MET A 12 4.66 14.48 0.24
N TRP A 13 3.81 13.65 0.83
CA TRP A 13 2.74 14.09 1.73
C TRP A 13 3.05 13.88 3.20
N ALA A 14 4.22 13.33 3.55
CA ALA A 14 4.56 12.89 4.90
C ALA A 14 3.47 11.99 5.53
N GLN A 15 2.74 11.22 4.72
CA GLN A 15 1.70 10.31 5.20
C GLN A 15 2.24 8.93 5.57
N ASN A 16 3.45 8.61 5.09
CA ASN A 16 4.19 7.38 5.34
C ASN A 16 5.65 7.76 5.59
N TRP A 17 6.22 7.28 6.69
CA TRP A 17 7.57 7.65 7.14
C TRP A 17 8.58 6.50 7.00
N VAL A 18 8.20 5.39 6.34
CA VAL A 18 9.05 4.19 6.21
C VAL A 18 10.42 4.50 5.61
N ASN A 19 10.49 5.46 4.69
CA ASN A 19 11.73 5.91 4.04
C ASN A 19 12.67 6.71 4.97
N LEU A 20 12.27 6.96 6.23
CA LEU A 20 13.14 7.50 7.28
C LEU A 20 13.74 6.43 8.19
N PHE A 21 13.44 5.15 7.93
CA PHE A 21 13.85 4.06 8.81
C PHE A 21 15.36 4.07 9.10
N ASP A 22 16.21 4.30 8.10
CA ASP A 22 17.67 4.29 8.25
C ASP A 22 18.20 5.25 9.34
N ILE A 23 17.49 6.37 9.57
CA ILE A 23 17.84 7.37 10.60
C ILE A 23 17.01 7.24 11.89
N MET A 24 15.97 6.39 11.89
CA MET A 24 15.05 6.18 13.03
C MET A 24 15.15 4.78 13.64
N GLN A 25 15.95 3.89 13.06
CA GLN A 25 16.11 2.53 13.53
C GLN A 25 16.63 2.47 14.98
N PRO A 26 15.92 1.80 15.89
CA PRO A 26 16.34 1.68 17.29
C PRO A 26 17.66 0.92 17.47
N TYR A 27 17.88 -0.12 16.65
CA TYR A 27 19.07 -0.97 16.71
C TYR A 27 19.80 -0.96 15.36
N PRO A 28 20.85 -0.14 15.19
CA PRO A 28 21.56 -0.02 13.90
C PRO A 28 22.25 -1.30 13.41
N GLU A 29 22.60 -2.18 14.35
CA GLU A 29 23.20 -3.49 14.05
C GLU A 29 22.14 -4.58 13.77
N GLY A 30 20.86 -4.26 13.99
CA GLY A 30 19.75 -5.17 13.71
C GLY A 30 19.40 -5.17 12.22
N THR A 31 18.92 -6.31 11.71
CA THR A 31 18.53 -6.47 10.30
C THR A 31 17.03 -6.30 10.12
N LEU A 32 16.65 -5.62 9.03
CA LEU A 32 15.29 -5.66 8.51
C LEU A 32 15.15 -6.82 7.53
N VAL A 33 13.90 -7.27 7.40
CA VAL A 33 13.53 -8.16 6.31
C VAL A 33 13.42 -7.32 5.03
N ASP A 34 14.30 -7.59 4.06
CA ASP A 34 14.18 -7.13 2.68
C ASP A 34 14.52 -8.27 1.73
N VAL A 35 13.53 -8.72 0.97
CA VAL A 35 13.68 -9.83 0.02
C VAL A 35 13.97 -9.37 -1.40
N THR A 36 14.21 -8.07 -1.64
CA THR A 36 14.49 -7.52 -2.97
C THR A 36 15.67 -8.21 -3.64
N ALA A 37 16.77 -8.39 -2.90
CA ALA A 37 17.95 -9.10 -3.43
C ALA A 37 17.65 -10.56 -3.77
N ALA A 38 16.86 -11.25 -2.94
CA ALA A 38 16.45 -12.63 -3.15
C ALA A 38 15.53 -12.77 -4.38
N LEU A 39 14.56 -11.86 -4.55
CA LEU A 39 13.69 -11.80 -5.74
C LEU A 39 14.54 -11.70 -7.02
N ILE A 40 15.52 -10.81 -7.04
CA ILE A 40 16.43 -10.63 -8.19
C ILE A 40 17.30 -11.87 -8.40
N GLN A 41 17.94 -12.39 -7.34
CA GLN A 41 18.83 -13.55 -7.43
C GLN A 41 18.10 -14.82 -7.92
N GLN A 42 16.84 -14.97 -7.54
CA GLN A 42 15.98 -16.08 -7.94
C GLN A 42 15.26 -15.85 -9.28
N ASN A 43 15.60 -14.77 -9.99
CA ASN A 43 15.01 -14.38 -11.27
C ASN A 43 13.47 -14.29 -11.22
N TYR A 44 12.92 -13.66 -10.18
CA TYR A 44 11.50 -13.34 -10.17
C TYR A 44 11.16 -12.39 -11.31
N THR A 45 10.12 -12.74 -12.07
CA THR A 45 9.46 -11.82 -12.99
C THR A 45 8.30 -11.14 -12.27
N VAL A 46 7.81 -10.02 -12.80
CA VAL A 46 6.59 -9.39 -12.30
C VAL A 46 5.43 -10.39 -12.29
N LEU A 47 5.25 -11.15 -13.38
CA LEU A 47 4.23 -12.20 -13.45
C LEU A 47 4.37 -13.22 -12.30
N ARG A 48 5.59 -13.68 -12.01
CA ARG A 48 5.83 -14.61 -10.91
C ARG A 48 5.48 -14.01 -9.54
N MET A 49 5.64 -12.70 -9.33
CA MET A 49 5.21 -12.04 -8.09
C MET A 49 3.68 -12.09 -7.93
N PHE A 50 2.93 -11.88 -9.01
CA PHE A 50 1.46 -12.04 -9.03
C PHE A 50 1.05 -13.50 -8.83
N GLU A 51 1.70 -14.45 -9.49
CA GLU A 51 1.43 -15.89 -9.32
C GLU A 51 1.71 -16.35 -7.87
N THR A 52 2.78 -15.87 -7.24
CA THR A 52 3.07 -16.15 -5.83
C THR A 52 1.96 -15.62 -4.93
N SER A 53 1.42 -14.44 -5.24
CA SER A 53 0.29 -13.89 -4.48
C SER A 53 -1.01 -14.66 -4.71
N ASP A 54 -1.33 -15.08 -5.94
CA ASP A 54 -2.47 -15.96 -6.21
C ASP A 54 -2.36 -17.27 -5.43
N ALA A 55 -1.16 -17.87 -5.40
CA ALA A 55 -0.89 -19.08 -4.62
C ALA A 55 -1.08 -18.87 -3.11
N PHE A 56 -0.75 -17.68 -2.58
CA PHE A 56 -1.04 -17.32 -1.19
C PHE A 56 -2.54 -17.38 -0.91
N TYR A 57 -3.36 -16.71 -1.72
CA TYR A 57 -4.81 -16.70 -1.55
C TYR A 57 -5.42 -18.10 -1.71
N GLN A 58 -4.97 -18.88 -2.70
CA GLN A 58 -5.39 -20.27 -2.86
C GLN A 58 -5.01 -21.15 -1.65
N SER A 59 -3.88 -20.87 -0.98
CA SER A 59 -3.50 -21.60 0.23
C SER A 59 -4.46 -21.38 1.41
N LEU A 60 -5.22 -20.28 1.40
CA LEU A 60 -6.31 -20.01 2.34
C LEU A 60 -7.64 -20.69 1.94
N GLY A 61 -7.68 -21.38 0.80
CA GLY A 61 -8.89 -21.98 0.24
C GLY A 61 -9.74 -21.03 -0.60
N LEU A 62 -9.22 -19.86 -0.97
CA LEU A 62 -9.89 -18.90 -1.85
C LEU A 62 -9.71 -19.31 -3.32
N PRO A 63 -10.62 -18.89 -4.23
CA PRO A 63 -10.48 -19.16 -5.66
C PRO A 63 -9.24 -18.47 -6.23
N THR A 64 -8.74 -18.97 -7.37
CA THR A 64 -7.70 -18.24 -8.11
C THR A 64 -8.20 -16.86 -8.53
N ASN A 65 -7.32 -15.88 -8.46
CA ASN A 65 -7.52 -14.53 -9.01
C ASN A 65 -6.67 -14.29 -10.27
N SER A 66 -6.23 -15.36 -10.95
CA SER A 66 -5.38 -15.30 -12.15
C SER A 66 -5.89 -14.44 -13.31
N MET A 67 -7.21 -14.25 -13.40
CA MET A 67 -7.78 -13.35 -14.42
C MET A 67 -7.30 -11.90 -14.26
N SER A 68 -6.95 -11.47 -13.04
CA SER A 68 -6.60 -10.09 -12.75
C SER A 68 -5.22 -9.67 -13.22
N TYR A 69 -4.37 -10.63 -13.55
CA TYR A 69 -3.02 -10.39 -14.05
C TYR A 69 -2.75 -11.05 -15.41
N ASP A 70 -3.81 -11.28 -16.19
CA ASP A 70 -3.69 -11.60 -17.61
C ASP A 70 -3.01 -10.43 -18.36
N GLU A 71 -1.76 -10.62 -18.79
CA GLU A 71 -0.92 -9.61 -19.43
C GLU A 71 -1.52 -9.02 -20.72
N THR A 72 -2.53 -9.67 -21.32
CA THR A 72 -3.23 -9.15 -22.50
C THR A 72 -4.28 -8.08 -22.16
N ARG A 73 -4.71 -8.02 -20.89
CA ARG A 73 -5.81 -7.17 -20.43
C ARG A 73 -5.45 -6.27 -19.25
N ALA A 74 -4.57 -6.74 -18.37
CA ALA A 74 -4.07 -6.03 -17.19
C ALA A 74 -2.80 -5.24 -17.52
N MET A 75 -2.48 -4.24 -16.68
CA MET A 75 -1.24 -3.47 -16.80
C MET A 75 -0.38 -3.76 -15.58
N LEU A 76 0.52 -4.73 -15.70
CA LEU A 76 1.40 -5.16 -14.60
C LEU A 76 2.72 -4.39 -14.55
N VAL A 77 3.11 -3.77 -15.66
CA VAL A 77 4.30 -2.93 -15.78
C VAL A 77 3.95 -1.67 -16.54
N ARG A 78 4.74 -0.60 -16.36
CA ARG A 78 4.61 0.60 -17.19
C ARG A 78 4.85 0.22 -18.66
N PRO A 79 3.91 0.50 -19.59
CA PRO A 79 4.13 0.23 -21.00
C PRO A 79 5.36 1.00 -21.53
N PRO A 80 6.25 0.35 -22.29
CA PRO A 80 7.50 0.96 -22.75
C PRO A 80 7.32 1.87 -23.97
N ASP A 81 6.10 1.98 -24.51
CA ASP A 81 5.79 2.72 -25.74
C ASP A 81 5.61 4.23 -25.54
N GLY A 82 5.93 4.73 -24.35
CA GLY A 82 5.89 6.15 -24.01
C GLY A 82 4.50 6.71 -23.76
N ARG A 83 3.46 5.87 -23.70
CA ARG A 83 2.12 6.35 -23.33
C ARG A 83 2.08 6.81 -21.87
N GLU A 84 1.26 7.82 -21.60
CA GLU A 84 0.99 8.28 -20.24
C GLU A 84 -0.01 7.36 -19.55
N VAL A 85 0.30 6.97 -18.31
CA VAL A 85 -0.54 6.07 -17.49
C VAL A 85 -0.54 6.52 -16.04
N VAL A 86 -1.64 6.23 -15.34
CA VAL A 86 -1.70 6.40 -13.89
C VAL A 86 -1.02 5.20 -13.23
N CYS A 87 0.17 5.41 -12.67
CA CYS A 87 0.97 4.32 -12.09
C CYS A 87 0.55 3.90 -10.67
N HIS A 88 -0.24 4.72 -9.96
CA HIS A 88 -0.74 4.35 -8.63
C HIS A 88 -1.50 3.02 -8.72
N ALA A 89 -1.17 2.08 -7.84
CA ALA A 89 -1.75 0.74 -7.84
C ALA A 89 -3.28 0.83 -7.64
N SER A 90 -3.99 -0.11 -8.26
CA SER A 90 -5.45 -0.18 -8.19
C SER A 90 -5.94 -1.50 -8.75
N ALA A 91 -6.98 -2.04 -8.11
CA ALA A 91 -7.79 -3.15 -8.59
C ALA A 91 -9.10 -2.64 -9.21
N TRP A 92 -9.58 -3.37 -10.22
CA TRP A 92 -10.74 -2.97 -11.03
C TRP A 92 -11.72 -4.12 -11.17
N ASP A 93 -12.99 -3.86 -10.85
CA ASP A 93 -14.15 -4.70 -11.18
C ASP A 93 -14.88 -4.07 -12.38
N PHE A 94 -15.05 -4.83 -13.46
CA PHE A 94 -15.76 -4.38 -14.67
C PHE A 94 -17.27 -4.64 -14.62
N CYS A 95 -17.78 -5.11 -13.47
CA CYS A 95 -19.18 -5.34 -13.15
C CYS A 95 -19.88 -6.41 -14.01
N ASP A 96 -19.13 -7.20 -14.80
CA ASP A 96 -19.65 -8.29 -15.62
C ASP A 96 -19.54 -9.68 -14.93
N SER A 97 -19.05 -9.70 -13.69
CA SER A 97 -18.83 -10.91 -12.86
C SER A 97 -17.73 -11.85 -13.40
N ALA A 98 -16.90 -11.40 -14.34
CA ALA A 98 -15.87 -12.22 -14.98
C ALA A 98 -14.53 -11.49 -15.19
N ASP A 99 -14.56 -10.19 -15.44
CA ASP A 99 -13.40 -9.37 -15.77
C ASP A 99 -13.01 -8.50 -14.57
N PHE A 100 -11.97 -8.95 -13.87
CA PHE A 100 -11.30 -8.21 -12.80
C PHE A 100 -9.88 -7.96 -13.26
N ARG A 101 -9.28 -6.80 -12.96
CA ARG A 101 -7.95 -6.45 -13.46
C ARG A 101 -7.15 -5.63 -12.47
N ILE A 102 -5.82 -5.80 -12.49
CA ILE A 102 -4.88 -4.96 -11.77
C ILE A 102 -4.20 -3.98 -12.73
N LYS A 103 -4.00 -2.75 -12.26
CA LYS A 103 -3.24 -1.71 -12.95
C LYS A 103 -2.18 -1.15 -12.00
N MET A 104 -0.93 -1.56 -12.18
CA MET A 104 0.22 -1.18 -11.35
C MET A 104 1.49 -1.07 -12.19
N CYS A 105 2.34 -0.07 -11.91
CA CYS A 105 3.66 0.05 -12.54
C CYS A 105 4.71 -0.71 -11.72
N THR A 106 4.58 -2.04 -11.68
CA THR A 106 5.34 -2.92 -10.77
C THR A 106 6.84 -2.93 -11.07
N LYS A 107 7.64 -2.93 -10.00
CA LYS A 107 9.08 -3.13 -9.93
C LYS A 107 9.35 -4.39 -9.11
N ILE A 108 10.51 -4.99 -9.33
CA ILE A 108 10.94 -6.18 -8.59
C ILE A 108 11.62 -5.71 -7.30
N ASN A 109 10.83 -5.51 -6.25
CA ASN A 109 11.29 -5.19 -4.89
C ASN A 109 10.26 -5.68 -3.85
N MET A 110 10.62 -5.61 -2.56
CA MET A 110 9.73 -6.02 -1.47
C MET A 110 8.47 -5.16 -1.35
N GLU A 111 8.58 -3.84 -1.55
CA GLU A 111 7.45 -2.90 -1.48
C GLU A 111 6.33 -3.30 -2.46
N ASP A 112 6.68 -3.51 -3.73
CA ASP A 112 5.73 -3.89 -4.76
C ASP A 112 5.28 -5.35 -4.60
N PHE A 113 6.14 -6.24 -4.08
CA PHE A 113 5.73 -7.59 -3.71
C PHE A 113 4.58 -7.59 -2.69
N VAL A 114 4.68 -6.76 -1.65
CA VAL A 114 3.62 -6.60 -0.64
C VAL A 114 2.41 -5.89 -1.23
N THR A 115 2.61 -4.86 -2.04
CA THR A 115 1.52 -4.10 -2.70
C THR A 115 0.68 -4.99 -3.63
N ILE A 116 1.30 -5.91 -4.37
CA ILE A 116 0.58 -6.91 -5.17
C ILE A 116 -0.41 -7.70 -4.31
N HIS A 117 0.00 -8.14 -3.11
CA HIS A 117 -0.88 -8.88 -2.21
C HIS A 117 -2.04 -8.03 -1.71
N HIS A 118 -1.80 -6.73 -1.43
CA HIS A 118 -2.87 -5.79 -1.10
C HIS A 118 -3.90 -5.68 -2.22
N GLU A 119 -3.46 -5.37 -3.45
CA GLU A 119 -4.35 -5.20 -4.61
C GLU A 119 -5.11 -6.47 -4.96
N MET A 120 -4.45 -7.63 -4.85
CA MET A 120 -5.10 -8.92 -5.06
C MET A 120 -6.13 -9.26 -3.97
N GLY A 121 -6.07 -8.59 -2.82
CA GLY A 121 -7.09 -8.64 -1.78
C GLY A 121 -8.39 -7.97 -2.22
N HIS A 122 -8.31 -6.83 -2.92
CA HIS A 122 -9.48 -6.22 -3.56
C HIS A 122 -10.08 -7.15 -4.62
N ILE A 123 -9.25 -7.73 -5.49
CA ILE A 123 -9.72 -8.70 -6.51
C ILE A 123 -10.44 -9.88 -5.86
N GLN A 124 -9.89 -10.43 -4.77
CA GLN A 124 -10.56 -11.50 -4.04
C GLN A 124 -11.90 -11.06 -3.49
N TYR A 125 -11.99 -9.85 -2.91
CA TYR A 125 -13.27 -9.32 -2.47
C TYR A 125 -14.27 -9.25 -3.63
N TYR A 126 -13.83 -8.79 -4.81
CA TYR A 126 -14.67 -8.72 -6.00
C TYR A 126 -15.22 -10.08 -6.41
N ILE A 127 -14.34 -11.09 -6.46
CA ILE A 127 -14.71 -12.47 -6.80
C ILE A 127 -15.75 -13.02 -5.80
N GLN A 128 -15.59 -12.73 -4.50
CA GLN A 128 -16.48 -13.28 -3.47
C GLN A 128 -17.91 -12.72 -3.52
N TYR A 129 -18.08 -11.45 -3.90
CA TYR A 129 -19.41 -10.84 -3.99
C TYR A 129 -19.98 -10.76 -5.41
N LYS A 130 -19.27 -11.27 -6.42
CA LYS A 130 -19.63 -11.06 -7.84
C LYS A 130 -21.05 -11.52 -8.20
N ASP A 131 -21.62 -12.46 -7.45
CA ASP A 131 -22.97 -12.97 -7.71
C ASP A 131 -24.07 -12.21 -6.95
N GLN A 132 -23.71 -11.19 -6.15
CA GLN A 132 -24.65 -10.26 -5.53
C GLN A 132 -25.25 -9.30 -6.58
N PRO A 133 -26.45 -8.72 -6.34
CA PRO A 133 -26.98 -7.64 -7.17
C PRO A 133 -25.97 -6.50 -7.30
N ASP A 134 -25.87 -5.88 -8.47
CA ASP A 134 -24.84 -4.85 -8.77
C ASP A 134 -24.74 -3.75 -7.71
N THR A 135 -25.89 -3.31 -7.16
CA THR A 135 -25.95 -2.28 -6.13
C THR A 135 -25.39 -2.71 -4.77
N LEU A 136 -25.19 -4.01 -4.55
CA LEU A 136 -24.64 -4.61 -3.33
C LEU A 136 -23.20 -5.14 -3.54
N ARG A 137 -22.61 -4.96 -4.72
CA ARG A 137 -21.21 -5.33 -5.02
C ARG A 137 -20.23 -4.27 -4.50
N SER A 138 -20.15 -4.17 -3.18
CA SER A 138 -19.21 -3.32 -2.49
C SER A 138 -18.87 -3.91 -1.13
N GLY A 139 -17.79 -3.44 -0.51
CA GLY A 139 -17.49 -3.75 0.88
C GLY A 139 -18.63 -3.29 1.81
N ALA A 140 -18.72 -3.90 3.00
CA ALA A 140 -19.71 -3.49 4.01
C ALA A 140 -19.65 -1.98 4.33
N ASN A 141 -18.46 -1.42 4.24
CA ASN A 141 -18.17 -0.01 4.04
C ASN A 141 -16.80 0.10 3.32
N PRO A 142 -16.38 1.29 2.85
CA PRO A 142 -15.11 1.44 2.13
C PRO A 142 -13.89 0.95 2.91
N GLY A 143 -13.89 1.04 4.24
CA GLY A 143 -12.78 0.57 5.09
C GLY A 143 -12.57 -0.94 5.05
N PHE A 144 -13.62 -1.74 4.76
CA PHE A 144 -13.47 -3.19 4.61
C PHE A 144 -12.67 -3.56 3.35
N HIS A 145 -12.81 -2.80 2.26
CA HIS A 145 -12.03 -3.07 1.04
C HIS A 145 -10.53 -2.92 1.30
N GLU A 146 -10.14 -1.81 1.91
CA GLU A 146 -8.73 -1.53 2.23
C GLU A 146 -8.18 -2.49 3.28
N ALA A 147 -8.97 -2.82 4.30
CA ALA A 147 -8.52 -3.67 5.40
C ALA A 147 -8.23 -5.12 4.97
N ILE A 148 -8.94 -5.66 3.98
CA ILE A 148 -8.70 -7.03 3.48
C ILE A 148 -7.30 -7.13 2.88
N GLY A 149 -6.95 -6.21 1.96
CA GLY A 149 -5.63 -6.19 1.34
C GLY A 149 -4.51 -6.02 2.37
N ASP A 150 -4.66 -5.06 3.28
CA ASP A 150 -3.67 -4.80 4.33
C ASP A 150 -3.50 -5.95 5.33
N THR A 151 -4.58 -6.66 5.68
CA THR A 151 -4.50 -7.82 6.59
C THR A 151 -3.65 -8.94 5.98
N ILE A 152 -3.77 -9.15 4.67
CA ILE A 152 -2.99 -10.15 3.95
C ILE A 152 -1.54 -9.71 3.82
N ALA A 153 -1.31 -8.45 3.45
CA ALA A 153 0.01 -7.83 3.38
C ALA A 153 0.80 -7.99 4.70
N LEU A 154 0.15 -7.82 5.86
CA LEU A 154 0.77 -8.05 7.18
C LEU A 154 1.29 -9.48 7.36
N SER A 155 0.56 -10.48 6.85
CA SER A 155 0.98 -11.89 6.95
C SER A 155 2.13 -12.20 5.99
N VAL A 156 2.07 -11.64 4.78
CA VAL A 156 3.06 -11.83 3.70
C VAL A 156 4.41 -11.24 4.06
N ALA A 157 4.42 -10.09 4.74
CA ALA A 157 5.65 -9.40 5.14
C ALA A 157 6.39 -10.08 6.31
N THR A 158 5.83 -11.13 6.92
CA THR A 158 6.47 -11.78 8.07
C THR A 158 7.70 -12.61 7.66
N PRO A 159 8.78 -12.62 8.46
CA PRO A 159 9.95 -13.46 8.18
C PRO A 159 9.57 -14.94 8.01
N GLN A 160 8.68 -15.45 8.87
CA GLN A 160 8.21 -16.84 8.84
C GLN A 160 7.55 -17.21 7.50
N HIS A 161 6.74 -16.30 6.94
CA HIS A 161 6.14 -16.53 5.63
C HIS A 161 7.20 -16.50 4.53
N LEU A 162 8.09 -15.51 4.55
CA LEU A 162 9.12 -15.32 3.54
C LEU A 162 10.13 -16.48 3.53
N GLU A 163 10.46 -17.06 4.68
CA GLU A 163 11.24 -18.30 4.76
C GLU A 163 10.48 -19.49 4.17
N LYS A 164 9.18 -19.62 4.46
CA LYS A 164 8.35 -20.71 3.92
C LYS A 164 8.27 -20.71 2.40
N ILE A 165 8.27 -19.53 1.77
CA ILE A 165 8.27 -19.40 0.31
C ILE A 165 9.68 -19.30 -0.29
N GLY A 166 10.72 -19.47 0.54
CA GLY A 166 12.12 -19.51 0.11
C GLY A 166 12.70 -18.16 -0.32
N LEU A 167 12.09 -17.04 0.08
CA LEU A 167 12.61 -15.68 -0.18
C LEU A 167 13.50 -15.15 0.94
N LEU A 168 13.52 -15.82 2.09
CA LEU A 168 14.37 -15.49 3.24
C LEU A 168 15.03 -16.78 3.74
N GLU A 169 16.28 -16.68 4.19
CA GLU A 169 17.02 -17.81 4.74
C GLU A 169 17.78 -17.39 6.00
N ASN A 170 17.77 -18.25 7.02
CA ASN A 170 18.52 -18.08 8.27
C ASN A 170 18.25 -16.74 8.96
N TYR A 171 17.00 -16.28 8.97
CA TYR A 171 16.67 -15.03 9.66
C TYR A 171 16.66 -15.26 11.17
N GLU A 172 17.54 -14.56 11.89
CA GLU A 172 17.53 -14.57 13.34
C GLU A 172 16.44 -13.62 13.86
N ASP A 173 15.37 -14.18 14.42
CA ASP A 173 14.32 -13.41 15.08
C ASP A 173 14.77 -12.98 16.49
N THR A 174 15.69 -12.03 16.54
CA THR A 174 16.19 -11.43 17.78
C THR A 174 15.24 -10.34 18.28
N PRO A 175 15.22 -10.02 19.58
CA PRO A 175 14.45 -8.89 20.11
C PRO A 175 14.78 -7.57 19.39
N GLU A 176 16.04 -7.34 19.04
CA GLU A 176 16.50 -6.16 18.32
C GLU A 176 15.89 -6.08 16.92
N ASN A 177 15.89 -7.19 16.18
CA ASN A 177 15.30 -7.31 14.85
C ASN A 177 13.78 -7.13 14.89
N SER A 178 13.13 -7.75 15.87
CA SER A 178 11.70 -7.60 16.14
C SER A 178 11.32 -6.14 16.43
N ILE A 179 12.10 -5.42 17.23
CA ILE A 179 11.85 -3.99 17.51
C ILE A 179 12.07 -3.13 16.26
N ASN A 180 13.08 -3.42 15.45
CA ASN A 180 13.29 -2.75 14.17
C ASN A 180 12.09 -2.97 13.22
N ALA A 181 11.58 -4.19 13.10
CA ALA A 181 10.39 -4.49 12.31
C ALA A 181 9.14 -3.74 12.81
N LEU A 182 8.94 -3.68 14.14
CA LEU A 182 7.84 -2.91 14.73
C LEU A 182 7.99 -1.39 14.50
N MET A 183 9.22 -0.87 14.55
CA MET A 183 9.48 0.54 14.21
C MET A 183 9.12 0.82 12.75
N GLN A 184 9.55 -0.04 11.81
CA GLN A 184 9.21 0.09 10.40
C GLN A 184 7.69 0.10 10.20
N MET A 185 6.98 -0.83 10.83
CA MET A 185 5.52 -0.89 10.81
C MET A 185 4.87 0.36 11.42
N ALA A 186 5.44 0.91 12.50
CA ALA A 186 4.93 2.14 13.11
C ALA A 186 5.11 3.36 12.18
N LEU A 187 6.25 3.47 11.51
CA LEU A 187 6.52 4.53 10.53
C LEU A 187 5.58 4.47 9.33
N GLU A 188 5.09 3.28 8.97
CA GLU A 188 4.11 3.11 7.91
C GLU A 188 2.67 3.33 8.40
N LYS A 189 2.23 2.58 9.41
CA LYS A 189 0.82 2.48 9.82
C LYS A 189 0.42 3.53 10.85
N ILE A 190 1.27 3.80 11.86
CA ILE A 190 0.95 4.76 12.94
C ILE A 190 1.11 6.20 12.43
N ALA A 191 2.15 6.48 11.64
CA ALA A 191 2.35 7.81 11.07
C ALA A 191 1.23 8.24 10.11
N PHE A 192 0.55 7.28 9.48
CA PHE A 192 -0.59 7.52 8.59
C PHE A 192 -1.86 7.94 9.34
N LEU A 193 -2.11 7.45 10.57
CA LEU A 193 -3.34 7.72 11.32
C LEU A 193 -3.72 9.21 11.41
N PRO A 194 -2.83 10.13 11.81
CA PRO A 194 -3.17 11.55 11.85
C PRO A 194 -3.42 12.14 10.45
N PHE A 195 -2.73 11.65 9.41
CA PHE A 195 -2.96 12.08 8.03
C PHE A 195 -4.34 11.64 7.50
N GLY A 196 -4.68 10.37 7.67
CA GLY A 196 -5.96 9.82 7.24
C GLY A 196 -7.14 10.52 7.91
N LEU A 197 -7.00 10.91 9.19
CA LEU A 197 -8.02 11.68 9.90
C LEU A 197 -8.14 13.12 9.38
N LEU A 198 -7.01 13.80 9.15
CA LEU A 198 -7.03 15.23 8.85
C LEU A 198 -7.53 15.54 7.44
N ILE A 199 -7.26 14.66 6.47
CA ILE A 199 -7.66 14.90 5.07
C ILE A 199 -9.18 14.91 4.93
N ASP A 200 -9.88 14.01 5.62
CA ASP A 200 -11.33 13.97 5.61
C ASP A 200 -11.96 15.07 6.45
N LYS A 201 -11.36 15.44 7.60
CA LYS A 201 -11.79 16.63 8.33
C LYS A 201 -11.73 17.89 7.49
N TRP A 202 -10.62 18.09 6.77
CA TRP A 202 -10.47 19.22 5.86
C TRP A 202 -11.53 19.18 4.75
N ARG A 203 -11.74 18.02 4.11
CA ARG A 203 -12.78 17.86 3.06
C ARG A 203 -14.18 18.13 3.58
N TRP A 204 -14.52 17.65 4.79
CA TRP A 204 -15.84 17.89 5.40
C TRP A 204 -16.09 19.37 5.69
N ASP A 205 -15.09 20.10 6.17
CA ASP A 205 -15.22 21.54 6.42
C ASP A 205 -15.38 22.33 5.11
N VAL A 206 -14.70 21.92 4.04
CA VAL A 206 -14.87 22.49 2.70
C VAL A 206 -16.27 22.20 2.15
N PHE A 207 -16.71 20.93 2.16
CA PHE A 207 -18.00 20.55 1.59
C PHE A 207 -19.21 21.09 2.36
N SER A 208 -19.08 21.27 3.67
CA SER A 208 -20.13 21.88 4.50
C SER A 208 -20.19 23.40 4.38
N GLY A 209 -19.18 24.04 3.76
CA GLY A 209 -19.06 25.49 3.69
C GLY A 209 -18.58 26.14 4.99
N ALA A 210 -18.09 25.36 5.97
CA ALA A 210 -17.50 25.87 7.19
C ALA A 210 -16.22 26.68 6.92
N VAL A 211 -15.55 26.42 5.79
CA VAL A 211 -14.33 27.12 5.36
C VAL A 211 -14.48 27.60 3.92
N ASN A 212 -14.28 28.90 3.72
CA ASN A 212 -14.33 29.52 2.40
C ASN A 212 -13.12 29.16 1.55
N GLU A 213 -13.26 29.20 0.23
CA GLU A 213 -12.19 28.92 -0.73
C GLU A 213 -10.92 29.74 -0.47
N THR A 214 -11.08 31.00 -0.07
CA THR A 214 -9.96 31.90 0.27
C THR A 214 -9.14 31.45 1.48
N GLN A 215 -9.63 30.50 2.27
CA GLN A 215 -9.03 30.00 3.50
C GLN A 215 -8.61 28.52 3.40
N TRP A 216 -8.84 27.86 2.26
CA TRP A 216 -8.59 26.42 2.10
C TRP A 216 -7.18 26.00 2.48
N ASN A 217 -6.18 26.75 2.02
CA ASN A 217 -4.79 26.42 2.28
C ASN A 217 -4.41 26.67 3.75
N ASP A 218 -4.80 27.81 4.32
CA ASP A 218 -4.53 28.11 5.74
C ASP A 218 -5.20 27.07 6.66
N HIS A 219 -6.40 26.62 6.30
CA HIS A 219 -7.13 25.58 7.03
C HIS A 219 -6.52 24.18 6.88
N TRP A 220 -6.02 23.85 5.68
CA TRP A 220 -5.24 22.64 5.45
C TRP A 220 -4.02 22.60 6.38
N TRP A 221 -3.30 23.70 6.43
CA TRP A 221 -2.10 23.86 7.23
C TRP A 221 -2.36 23.88 8.73
N TYR A 222 -3.48 24.47 9.17
CA TYR A 222 -3.98 24.34 10.54
C TYR A 222 -4.12 22.85 10.93
N TYR A 223 -4.78 22.04 10.10
CA TYR A 223 -4.95 20.62 10.38
C TYR A 223 -3.63 19.83 10.33
N ARG A 224 -2.73 20.15 9.40
CA ARG A 224 -1.40 19.54 9.32
C ARG A 224 -0.60 19.77 10.61
N SER A 225 -0.64 20.99 11.16
CA SER A 225 0.04 21.30 12.41
C SER A 225 -0.67 20.76 13.64
N ASP A 226 -2.00 20.78 13.70
CA ASP A 226 -2.77 20.31 14.86
C ASP A 226 -2.83 18.79 14.97
N LYS A 227 -2.96 18.08 13.84
CA LYS A 227 -3.14 16.61 13.82
C LYS A 227 -1.84 15.85 13.59
N GLN A 228 -1.03 16.30 12.64
CA GLN A 228 0.24 15.65 12.29
C GLN A 228 1.46 16.24 12.98
N LEU A 229 1.31 17.35 13.72
CA LEU A 229 2.39 18.06 14.39
C LEU A 229 3.53 18.47 13.44
N LEU A 230 3.22 18.61 12.14
CA LEU A 230 4.19 19.07 11.16
C LEU A 230 4.25 20.60 11.21
N PRO A 231 5.46 21.19 11.35
CA PRO A 231 5.60 22.62 11.49
C PRO A 231 5.22 23.32 10.18
N LEU A 232 4.62 24.50 10.32
CA LEU A 232 4.53 25.47 9.23
C LEU A 232 5.95 25.97 8.96
N SER A 233 6.55 25.55 7.85
CA SER A 233 7.75 26.26 7.38
C SER A 233 7.28 27.57 6.76
N TYR A 234 7.55 28.66 7.47
CA TYR A 234 7.45 30.01 6.94
C TYR A 234 8.79 30.29 6.25
N LYS A 235 8.76 30.51 4.93
CA LYS A 235 9.82 31.25 4.25
C LYS A 235 9.30 32.62 3.85
#